data_AF-A0AAU2A947-F1
#
_entry.id   AF-A0AAU2A947-F1
#
_cell.length_a   1.000
_cell.length_b   1.000
_cell.length_c   1.000
_cell.angle_alpha   90.00
_cell.angle_beta   90.00
_cell.angle_gamma   90.00
#
_symmetry.space_group_name_H-M   'P 1'
#
loop_
_entity.id
_entity.type
_entity.pdbx_description
1 polymer ?
#
loop_
_entity_poly.entity_id
_entity_poly.type
_entity_poly.pdbx_seq_one_letter_code
_entity_poly.pdbx_strand_id
1 'polypeptide(L)'
;MIPINVSPETREQFVRNIITAWHSATSEQQQCGRTWYRTAHELAAMMTDGNPRAGAGVIAALSANKSWPENLRLARQACETGLKSGHFTDALHKAAQIMAGADPADVLPMERKTGQFFRLIANPDDPDAVVIDRHAHDIAVGETYGNRDRGLSSAGRYALLGHCFREAALRLDELPSTVQAVTWVAHTERIAGTGTRSSRRAA
;
A
#
# COMPACT_ATOMS: atom_id res chain seq x y z
N MET A 1 15.29 -4.98 -11.74
CA MET A 1 14.11 -4.18 -12.16
C MET A 1 13.50 -4.79 -13.41
N ILE A 2 12.18 -4.77 -13.54
CA ILE A 2 11.48 -5.20 -14.78
C ILE A 2 11.48 -4.09 -15.84
N PRO A 3 11.42 -4.42 -17.15
CA PRO A 3 11.24 -3.43 -18.21
C PRO A 3 9.84 -2.80 -18.15
N ILE A 4 9.69 -1.59 -18.70
CA ILE A 4 8.40 -0.88 -18.74
C ILE A 4 7.55 -1.41 -19.90
N ASN A 5 8.17 -1.60 -21.06
CA ASN A 5 7.54 -2.17 -22.25
C ASN A 5 7.73 -3.70 -22.20
N VAL A 6 6.81 -4.38 -21.55
CA VAL A 6 6.74 -5.85 -21.52
C VAL A 6 5.85 -6.37 -22.64
N SER A 7 6.11 -7.60 -23.10
CA SER A 7 5.25 -8.27 -24.07
C SER A 7 3.87 -8.57 -23.46
N PRO A 8 2.83 -8.78 -24.29
CA PRO A 8 1.50 -9.21 -23.81
C PRO A 8 1.57 -10.48 -22.94
N GLU A 9 2.42 -11.44 -23.31
CA GLU A 9 2.59 -12.71 -22.57
C GLU A 9 3.16 -12.47 -21.17
N THR A 10 4.12 -11.53 -21.07
CA THR A 10 4.71 -11.16 -19.78
C THR A 10 3.70 -10.42 -18.91
N ARG A 11 2.91 -9.51 -19.49
CA ARG A 11 1.83 -8.82 -18.78
C ARG A 11 0.81 -9.82 -18.24
N GLU A 12 0.39 -10.75 -19.09
CA GLU A 12 -0.54 -11.81 -18.72
C GLU A 12 0.04 -12.71 -17.61
N GLN A 13 1.34 -13.01 -17.65
CA GLN A 13 2.00 -13.73 -16.56
C GLN A 13 1.90 -12.97 -15.23
N PHE A 14 2.06 -11.64 -15.23
CA PHE A 14 1.91 -10.84 -14.02
C PHE A 14 0.48 -10.91 -13.45
N VAL A 15 -0.53 -10.84 -14.32
CA VAL A 15 -1.94 -11.00 -13.91
C VAL A 15 -2.18 -12.38 -13.30
N ARG A 16 -1.70 -13.45 -13.93
CA ARG A 16 -1.79 -14.82 -13.40
C ARG A 16 -1.12 -14.96 -12.04
N ASN A 17 0.03 -14.34 -11.83
CA ASN A 17 0.73 -14.38 -10.55
C ASN A 17 -0.09 -13.71 -9.43
N ILE A 18 -0.73 -12.58 -9.73
CA ILE A 18 -1.61 -11.87 -8.77
C ILE A 18 -2.81 -12.75 -8.41
N ILE A 19 -3.48 -13.32 -9.41
CA ILE A 19 -4.64 -14.23 -9.21
C ILE A 19 -4.23 -15.48 -8.42
N THR A 20 -3.07 -16.05 -8.71
CA THR A 20 -2.53 -17.20 -7.98
C THR A 20 -2.28 -16.84 -6.51
N ALA A 21 -1.69 -15.66 -6.25
CA ALA A 21 -1.47 -15.18 -4.89
C ALA A 21 -2.80 -14.97 -4.14
N TRP A 22 -3.83 -14.46 -4.82
CA TRP A 22 -5.17 -14.30 -4.26
C TRP A 22 -5.77 -15.64 -3.84
N HIS A 23 -5.78 -16.63 -4.74
CA HIS A 23 -6.33 -17.95 -4.43
C HIS A 23 -5.52 -18.73 -3.37
N SER A 24 -4.25 -18.36 -3.16
CA SER A 24 -3.44 -18.95 -2.08
C SER A 24 -3.73 -18.37 -0.69
N ALA A 25 -4.48 -17.25 -0.60
CA ALA A 25 -4.80 -16.61 0.66
C ALA A 25 -5.88 -17.38 1.44
N THR A 26 -5.67 -17.58 2.74
CA THR A 26 -6.67 -18.20 3.61
C THR A 26 -7.90 -17.29 3.76
N SER A 27 -9.02 -17.84 4.23
CA SER A 27 -10.25 -17.07 4.48
C SER A 27 -10.00 -15.90 5.44
N GLU A 28 -9.17 -16.09 6.47
CA GLU A 28 -8.79 -15.05 7.42
C GLU A 28 -7.98 -13.94 6.74
N GLN A 29 -7.02 -14.31 5.88
CA GLN A 29 -6.20 -13.35 5.13
C GLN A 29 -7.07 -12.56 4.13
N GLN A 30 -8.01 -13.22 3.47
CA GLN A 30 -8.99 -12.57 2.60
C GLN A 30 -9.86 -11.58 3.38
N GLN A 31 -10.37 -11.97 4.54
CA GLN A 31 -11.17 -11.10 5.38
C GLN A 31 -10.35 -9.88 5.87
N CYS A 32 -9.12 -10.10 6.33
CA CYS A 32 -8.20 -9.04 6.74
C CYS A 32 -7.90 -8.06 5.60
N GLY A 33 -7.66 -8.56 4.38
CA GLY A 33 -7.39 -7.70 3.22
C GLY A 33 -8.62 -6.89 2.79
N ARG A 34 -9.82 -7.48 2.78
CA ARG A 34 -11.07 -6.81 2.41
C ARG A 34 -11.44 -5.65 3.33
N THR A 35 -11.12 -5.75 4.62
CA THR A 35 -11.42 -4.70 5.59
C THR A 35 -10.29 -3.69 5.75
N TRP A 36 -9.12 -3.95 5.18
CA TRP A 36 -7.89 -3.20 5.44
C TRP A 36 -8.06 -1.67 5.27
N TYR A 37 -8.54 -1.24 4.09
CA TYR A 37 -8.70 0.19 3.80
C TYR A 37 -9.87 0.83 4.55
N ARG A 38 -10.94 0.07 4.84
CA ARG A 38 -12.06 0.53 5.66
C ARG A 38 -11.62 0.80 7.10
N THR A 39 -10.87 -0.11 7.69
CA THR A 39 -10.27 0.08 9.02
C THR A 39 -9.32 1.27 9.03
N ALA A 40 -8.51 1.45 7.98
CA ALA A 40 -7.62 2.61 7.86
C ALA A 40 -8.40 3.94 7.76
N HIS A 41 -9.53 3.96 7.03
CA HIS A 41 -10.43 5.11 6.93
C HIS A 41 -11.03 5.49 8.28
N GLU A 42 -11.53 4.51 9.03
CA GLU A 42 -12.07 4.73 10.38
C GLU A 42 -11.00 5.31 11.32
N LEU A 43 -9.77 4.79 11.27
CA LEU A 43 -8.64 5.33 12.02
C LEU A 43 -8.31 6.77 11.63
N ALA A 44 -8.36 7.09 10.33
CA ALA A 44 -8.16 8.44 9.82
C ALA A 44 -9.22 9.42 10.34
N ALA A 45 -10.50 9.01 10.35
CA ALA A 45 -11.58 9.82 10.90
C ALA A 45 -11.39 10.05 12.41
N MET A 46 -11.04 9.01 13.17
CA MET A 46 -10.87 9.09 14.62
C MET A 46 -9.74 10.04 15.05
N MET A 47 -8.67 10.20 14.26
CA MET A 47 -7.54 11.07 14.63
C MET A 47 -7.73 12.54 14.24
N THR A 48 -8.78 12.86 13.48
CA THR A 48 -9.03 14.21 12.93
C THR A 48 -10.46 14.69 13.17
N ASP A 49 -11.05 14.30 14.31
CA ASP A 49 -12.39 14.71 14.75
C ASP A 49 -13.48 14.53 13.66
N GLY A 50 -13.41 13.41 12.93
CA GLY A 50 -14.38 13.08 11.88
C GLY A 50 -14.02 13.59 10.48
N ASN A 51 -12.78 14.04 10.24
CA ASN A 51 -12.29 14.41 8.90
C ASN A 51 -11.38 13.33 8.28
N PRO A 52 -11.92 12.19 7.79
CA PRO A 52 -11.12 11.09 7.26
C PRO A 52 -10.21 11.51 6.11
N ARG A 53 -10.56 12.55 5.34
CA ARG A 53 -9.72 13.05 4.24
C ARG A 53 -8.42 13.65 4.77
N ALA A 54 -8.49 14.53 5.77
CA ALA A 54 -7.29 15.10 6.39
C ALA A 54 -6.45 14.01 7.06
N GLY A 55 -7.08 13.12 7.83
CA GLY A 55 -6.39 11.99 8.47
C GLY A 55 -5.70 11.08 7.46
N ALA A 56 -6.37 10.75 6.35
CA ALA A 56 -5.80 9.96 5.25
C ALA A 56 -4.58 10.65 4.65
N GLY A 57 -4.66 11.97 4.46
CA GLY A 57 -3.56 12.78 3.95
C GLY A 57 -2.33 12.73 4.85
N VAL A 58 -2.52 12.88 6.17
CA VAL A 58 -1.45 12.81 7.16
C VAL A 58 -0.83 11.41 7.24
N ILE A 59 -1.66 10.36 7.29
CA ILE A 59 -1.20 8.96 7.29
C ILE A 59 -0.35 8.71 6.06
N ALA A 60 -0.83 9.12 4.87
CA ALA A 60 -0.12 8.93 3.62
C ALA A 60 1.22 9.67 3.57
N ALA A 61 1.24 10.95 3.97
CA ALA A 61 2.45 11.77 4.02
C ALA A 61 3.57 11.11 4.86
N LEU A 62 3.20 10.47 5.97
CA LEU A 62 4.11 9.86 6.94
C LEU A 62 4.37 8.36 6.71
N SER A 63 3.87 7.79 5.61
CA SER A 63 3.91 6.33 5.36
C SER A 63 5.28 5.79 4.92
N ALA A 64 6.19 6.67 4.48
CA ALA A 64 7.46 6.24 3.90
C ALA A 64 8.39 5.62 4.96
N ASN A 65 8.80 4.36 4.74
CA ASN A 65 9.71 3.60 5.60
C ASN A 65 9.22 3.47 7.06
N LYS A 66 7.92 3.29 7.28
CA LYS A 66 7.32 3.02 8.58
C LYS A 66 6.52 1.73 8.57
N SER A 67 6.56 1.00 9.69
CA SER A 67 5.54 -0.02 9.94
C SER A 67 4.18 0.65 10.14
N TRP A 68 3.10 -0.12 9.97
CA TRP A 68 1.75 0.39 10.18
C TRP A 68 1.52 0.97 11.60
N PRO A 69 1.94 0.30 12.70
CA PRO A 69 1.82 0.89 14.04
C PRO A 69 2.62 2.17 14.22
N GLU A 70 3.85 2.25 13.69
CA GLU A 70 4.66 3.47 13.76
C GLU A 70 4.05 4.62 12.95
N ASN A 71 3.51 4.33 11.76
CA ASN A 71 2.85 5.34 10.93
C ASN A 71 1.62 5.92 11.64
N LEU A 72 0.77 5.08 12.24
CA LEU A 72 -0.38 5.53 13.02
C LEU A 72 0.03 6.35 14.24
N ARG A 73 1.09 5.94 14.96
CA ARG A 73 1.62 6.69 16.10
C ARG A 73 2.06 8.10 15.69
N LEU A 74 2.79 8.21 14.58
CA LEU A 74 3.26 9.50 14.06
C LEU A 74 2.10 10.36 13.52
N ALA A 75 1.15 9.76 12.81
CA ALA A 75 -0.03 10.46 12.30
C ALA A 75 -0.89 11.02 13.44
N ARG A 76 -1.14 10.22 14.48
CA ARG A 76 -1.81 10.67 15.70
C ARG A 76 -1.08 11.83 16.36
N GLN A 77 0.23 11.69 16.58
CA GLN A 77 1.05 12.75 17.16
C GLN A 77 1.00 14.05 16.33
N ALA A 78 0.98 13.92 15.00
CA ALA A 78 0.85 15.04 14.08
C ALA A 78 -0.50 15.76 14.22
N CYS A 79 -1.59 14.99 14.34
CA CYS A 79 -2.93 15.55 14.50
C CYS A 79 -3.13 16.22 15.88
N GLU A 80 -2.62 15.60 16.95
CA GLU A 80 -2.85 16.06 18.33
C GLU A 80 -1.95 17.24 18.74
N THR A 81 -0.68 17.25 18.30
CA THR A 81 0.34 18.17 18.86
C THR A 81 1.16 18.93 17.81
N GLY A 82 0.95 18.65 16.52
CA GLY A 82 1.79 19.15 15.44
C GLY A 82 3.20 18.55 15.50
N LEU A 83 3.41 17.44 14.79
CA LEU A 83 4.65 16.66 14.80
C LEU A 83 5.83 17.49 14.25
N LYS A 84 6.86 17.75 15.09
CA LYS A 84 8.00 18.60 14.73
C LYS A 84 9.28 17.84 14.33
N SER A 85 9.37 16.55 14.60
CA SER A 85 10.58 15.74 14.35
C SER A 85 10.26 14.22 14.29
N GLY A 86 11.25 13.38 13.96
CA GLY A 86 11.10 11.91 13.92
C GLY A 86 10.76 11.32 12.54
N HIS A 87 10.77 12.15 11.50
CA HIS A 87 10.59 11.76 10.11
C HIS A 87 11.42 12.65 9.17
N PHE A 88 11.47 12.31 7.88
CA PHE A 88 12.03 13.15 6.83
C PHE A 88 11.32 14.51 6.78
N THR A 89 12.09 15.60 6.61
CA THR A 89 11.59 16.98 6.57
C THR A 89 10.46 17.19 5.58
N ASP A 90 10.57 16.65 4.36
CA ASP A 90 9.53 16.74 3.33
C ASP A 90 8.20 16.12 3.78
N ALA A 91 8.23 14.96 4.45
CA ALA A 91 7.03 14.31 4.96
C ALA A 91 6.38 15.12 6.09
N LEU A 92 7.19 15.70 6.98
CA LEU A 92 6.70 16.57 8.06
C LEU A 92 6.06 17.84 7.50
N HIS A 93 6.66 18.46 6.48
CA HIS A 93 6.10 19.65 5.83
C HIS A 93 4.74 19.35 5.18
N LYS A 94 4.61 18.25 4.45
CA LYS A 94 3.33 17.83 3.84
C LYS A 94 2.25 17.60 4.89
N ALA A 95 2.58 16.88 5.96
CA ALA A 95 1.66 16.64 7.07
C ALA A 95 1.23 17.97 7.74
N ALA A 96 2.17 18.89 7.96
CA ALA A 96 1.87 20.20 8.54
C ALA A 96 0.97 21.06 7.63
N GLN A 97 1.20 21.04 6.32
CA GLN A 97 0.34 21.75 5.36
C GLN A 97 -1.09 21.22 5.36
N ILE A 98 -1.26 19.90 5.39
CA ILE A 98 -2.58 19.26 5.46
C ILE A 98 -3.29 19.61 6.77
N MET A 99 -2.56 19.56 7.91
CA MET A 99 -3.12 19.96 9.20
C MET A 99 -3.45 21.45 9.28
N ALA A 100 -2.80 22.29 8.47
CA ALA A 100 -3.13 23.71 8.31
C ALA A 100 -4.33 23.95 7.36
N GLY A 101 -4.94 22.91 6.81
CA GLY A 101 -6.15 22.99 5.98
C GLY A 101 -5.92 22.88 4.47
N ALA A 102 -4.71 22.59 4.00
CA ALA A 102 -4.49 22.30 2.58
C ALA A 102 -5.19 20.99 2.18
N ASP A 103 -5.75 20.92 0.97
CA ASP A 103 -6.28 19.65 0.45
C ASP A 103 -5.11 18.68 0.24
N PRO A 104 -5.14 17.46 0.82
CA PRO A 104 -4.12 16.46 0.58
C PRO A 104 -3.83 16.17 -0.90
N ALA A 105 -4.82 16.33 -1.79
CA ALA A 105 -4.63 16.14 -3.24
C ALA A 105 -3.68 17.15 -3.88
N ASP A 106 -3.54 18.34 -3.30
CA ASP A 106 -2.64 19.40 -3.79
C ASP A 106 -1.22 19.28 -3.22
N VAL A 107 -1.08 18.53 -2.12
CA VAL A 107 0.18 18.41 -1.35
C VAL A 107 0.92 17.10 -1.65
N LEU A 108 0.17 16.03 -1.91
CA LEU A 108 0.72 14.69 -2.09
C LEU A 108 1.00 14.39 -3.58
N PRO A 109 2.03 13.57 -3.89
CA PRO A 109 2.26 13.12 -5.26
C PRO A 109 1.21 12.07 -5.66
N MET A 110 0.11 12.53 -6.25
CA MET A 110 -1.12 11.76 -6.54
C MET A 110 -0.91 10.61 -7.53
N GLU A 111 0.12 10.70 -8.36
CA GLU A 111 0.54 9.69 -9.34
C GLU A 111 1.42 8.58 -8.76
N ARG A 112 1.81 8.69 -7.48
CA ARG A 112 2.72 7.73 -6.82
C ARG A 112 2.01 6.96 -5.70
N LYS A 113 2.76 6.03 -5.11
CA LYS A 113 2.35 5.25 -3.92
C LYS A 113 1.64 6.11 -2.88
N THR A 114 2.25 7.22 -2.46
CA THR A 114 1.70 8.09 -1.42
C THR A 114 0.32 8.63 -1.78
N GLY A 115 0.14 9.11 -3.02
CA GLY A 115 -1.14 9.58 -3.51
C GLY A 115 -2.22 8.51 -3.59
N GLN A 116 -1.89 7.33 -4.13
CA GLN A 116 -2.81 6.20 -4.20
C GLN A 116 -3.21 5.70 -2.80
N PHE A 117 -2.27 5.74 -1.85
CA PHE A 117 -2.54 5.37 -0.47
C PHE A 117 -3.50 6.35 0.22
N PHE A 118 -3.30 7.65 0.00
CA PHE A 118 -4.26 8.67 0.42
C PHE A 118 -5.65 8.42 -0.19
N ARG A 119 -5.73 8.22 -1.52
CA ARG A 119 -7.02 7.98 -2.21
C ARG A 119 -7.80 6.85 -1.58
N LEU A 120 -7.15 5.72 -1.32
CA LEU A 120 -7.81 4.53 -0.78
C LEU A 120 -8.16 4.63 0.70
N ILE A 121 -7.38 5.36 1.51
CA ILE A 121 -7.79 5.62 2.90
C ILE A 121 -8.94 6.63 2.92
N ALA A 122 -8.91 7.67 2.07
CA ALA A 122 -9.98 8.67 2.02
C ALA A 122 -11.29 8.11 1.42
N ASN A 123 -11.19 7.22 0.44
CA ASN A 123 -12.32 6.53 -0.20
C ASN A 123 -11.97 5.04 -0.42
N PRO A 124 -12.32 4.15 0.54
CA PRO A 124 -12.04 2.71 0.45
C PRO A 124 -12.66 2.01 -0.76
N ASP A 125 -13.74 2.57 -1.30
CA ASP A 125 -14.51 2.00 -2.42
C ASP A 125 -14.11 2.61 -3.78
N ASP A 126 -12.97 3.31 -3.87
CA ASP A 126 -12.43 3.82 -5.15
C ASP A 126 -12.17 2.66 -6.13
N PRO A 127 -12.86 2.60 -7.28
CA PRO A 127 -12.80 1.46 -8.20
C PRO A 127 -11.48 1.40 -8.98
N ASP A 128 -10.70 2.48 -9.02
CA ASP A 128 -9.52 2.61 -9.87
C ASP A 128 -8.21 2.62 -9.07
N ALA A 129 -8.23 3.07 -7.82
CA ALA A 129 -7.02 3.26 -7.05
C ALA A 129 -6.39 1.93 -6.60
N VAL A 130 -5.06 1.85 -6.71
CA VAL A 130 -4.29 0.68 -6.26
C VAL A 130 -2.89 1.11 -5.83
N VAL A 131 -2.46 0.62 -4.67
CA VAL A 131 -1.15 0.94 -4.10
C VAL A 131 -0.11 -0.08 -4.59
N ILE A 132 0.78 0.37 -5.47
CA ILE A 132 1.94 -0.42 -5.88
C ILE A 132 3.13 -0.11 -4.96
N ASP A 133 3.45 -1.06 -4.09
CA ASP A 133 4.63 -1.06 -3.24
C ASP A 133 5.60 -2.22 -3.59
N ARG A 134 6.61 -2.43 -2.74
CA ARG A 134 7.60 -3.49 -2.96
C ARG A 134 6.98 -4.90 -2.98
N HIS A 135 5.90 -5.12 -2.23
CA HIS A 135 5.25 -6.42 -2.13
C HIS A 135 4.31 -6.62 -3.31
N ALA A 136 3.54 -5.61 -3.70
CA ALA A 136 2.73 -5.64 -4.91
C ALA A 136 3.58 -5.95 -6.16
N HIS A 137 4.78 -5.36 -6.24
CA HIS A 137 5.77 -5.73 -7.27
C HIS A 137 6.17 -7.20 -7.19
N ASP A 138 6.60 -7.68 -6.03
CA ASP A 138 7.10 -9.06 -5.87
C ASP A 138 6.01 -10.10 -6.15
N ILE A 139 4.76 -9.79 -5.80
CA ILE A 139 3.58 -10.59 -6.11
C ILE A 139 3.35 -10.65 -7.63
N ALA A 140 3.29 -9.50 -8.29
CA ALA A 140 3.05 -9.45 -9.73
C ALA A 140 4.17 -10.15 -10.52
N VAL A 141 5.43 -9.93 -10.16
CA VAL A 141 6.57 -10.57 -10.85
C VAL A 141 6.69 -12.05 -10.48
N GLY A 142 6.12 -12.49 -9.35
CA GLY A 142 6.24 -13.86 -8.85
C GLY A 142 7.60 -14.16 -8.22
N GLU A 143 8.35 -13.13 -7.82
CA GLU A 143 9.71 -13.24 -7.31
C GLU A 143 9.91 -12.28 -6.12
N THR A 144 10.51 -12.77 -5.03
CA THR A 144 10.84 -11.92 -3.87
C THR A 144 12.17 -11.19 -4.10
N TYR A 145 12.15 -9.87 -4.19
CA TYR A 145 13.33 -9.07 -4.55
C TYR A 145 14.27 -8.77 -3.38
N GLY A 146 13.81 -8.90 -2.13
CA GLY A 146 14.58 -8.49 -0.96
C GLY A 146 14.97 -7.01 -1.08
N ASN A 147 16.28 -6.70 -0.95
CA ASN A 147 16.83 -5.34 -1.06
C ASN A 147 17.09 -4.89 -2.50
N ARG A 148 16.83 -5.73 -3.51
CA ARG A 148 17.03 -5.35 -4.92
C ARG A 148 16.11 -4.19 -5.31
N ASP A 149 16.63 -3.28 -6.14
CA ASP A 149 15.83 -2.21 -6.70
C ASP A 149 14.79 -2.75 -7.69
N ARG A 150 13.57 -2.26 -7.50
CA ARG A 150 12.36 -2.59 -8.28
C ARG A 150 12.04 -1.49 -9.28
N GLY A 151 12.64 -0.30 -9.16
CA GLY A 151 12.42 0.83 -10.05
C GLY A 151 11.03 1.46 -9.92
N LEU A 152 10.40 1.36 -8.75
CA LEU A 152 9.03 1.87 -8.53
C LEU A 152 8.94 3.41 -8.51
N SER A 153 10.07 4.11 -8.59
CA SER A 153 10.11 5.56 -8.85
C SER A 153 9.68 5.93 -10.28
N SER A 154 9.70 4.99 -11.22
CA SER A 154 9.24 5.20 -12.59
C SER A 154 7.71 5.12 -12.68
N ALA A 155 7.08 6.20 -13.14
CA ALA A 155 5.64 6.27 -13.38
C ALA A 155 5.17 5.17 -14.34
N GLY A 156 5.92 4.87 -15.40
CA GLY A 156 5.57 3.83 -16.37
C GLY A 156 5.53 2.43 -15.76
N ARG A 157 6.50 2.10 -14.89
CA ARG A 157 6.53 0.80 -14.20
C ARG A 157 5.42 0.70 -13.15
N TYR A 158 5.17 1.78 -12.42
CA TYR A 158 4.05 1.85 -11.49
C TYR A 158 2.72 1.63 -12.21
N ALA A 159 2.50 2.32 -13.34
CA ALA A 159 1.30 2.21 -14.16
C ALA A 159 1.11 0.80 -14.74
N LEU A 160 2.19 0.16 -15.22
CA LEU A 160 2.15 -1.22 -15.71
C LEU A 160 1.62 -2.17 -14.61
N LEU A 161 2.20 -2.12 -13.42
CA LEU A 161 1.79 -2.98 -12.32
C LEU A 161 0.37 -2.65 -11.84
N GLY A 162 0.02 -1.36 -11.77
CA GLY A 162 -1.34 -0.92 -11.45
C GLY A 162 -2.37 -1.48 -12.44
N HIS A 163 -2.06 -1.47 -13.73
CA HIS A 163 -2.91 -2.09 -14.75
C HIS A 163 -3.06 -3.60 -14.56
N CYS A 164 -1.98 -4.34 -14.25
CA CYS A 164 -2.07 -5.77 -13.98
C CYS A 164 -2.96 -6.09 -12.75
N PHE A 165 -2.90 -5.28 -11.69
CA PHE A 165 -3.78 -5.45 -10.53
C PHE A 165 -5.24 -5.17 -10.87
N ARG A 166 -5.54 -4.14 -11.67
CA ARG A 166 -6.92 -3.87 -12.12
C ARG A 166 -7.47 -4.99 -12.99
N GLU A 167 -6.67 -5.49 -13.93
CA GLU A 167 -7.03 -6.62 -14.78
C GLU A 167 -7.29 -7.89 -13.95
N ALA A 168 -6.43 -8.19 -12.96
CA ALA A 168 -6.65 -9.30 -12.04
C ALA A 168 -7.95 -9.13 -11.24
N ALA A 169 -8.21 -7.93 -10.74
CA ALA A 169 -9.40 -7.62 -9.96
C ALA A 169 -10.69 -7.74 -10.78
N LEU A 170 -10.67 -7.29 -12.04
CA LEU A 170 -11.78 -7.49 -12.98
C LEU A 170 -12.11 -8.97 -13.16
N ARG A 171 -11.09 -9.83 -13.30
CA ARG A 171 -11.27 -11.29 -13.46
C ARG A 171 -11.73 -12.00 -12.19
N LEU A 172 -11.48 -11.40 -11.03
CA LEU A 172 -11.86 -11.91 -9.72
C LEU A 172 -13.21 -11.35 -9.22
N ASP A 173 -13.80 -10.39 -9.94
CA ASP A 173 -14.99 -9.63 -9.52
C ASP A 173 -14.76 -8.89 -8.18
N GLU A 174 -13.62 -8.21 -8.07
CA GLU A 174 -13.16 -7.53 -6.85
C GLU A 174 -12.67 -6.10 -7.13
N LEU A 175 -12.54 -5.29 -6.06
CA LEU A 175 -11.84 -4.01 -6.15
C LEU A 175 -10.32 -4.22 -6.32
N PRO A 176 -9.61 -3.42 -7.13
CA PRO A 176 -8.15 -3.49 -7.27
C PRO A 176 -7.43 -3.36 -5.94
N SER A 177 -7.92 -2.47 -5.08
CA SER A 177 -7.42 -2.27 -3.71
C SER A 177 -7.59 -3.50 -2.82
N THR A 178 -8.71 -4.22 -2.97
CA THR A 178 -9.00 -5.44 -2.22
C THR A 178 -8.05 -6.56 -2.64
N VAL A 179 -7.87 -6.78 -3.94
CA VAL A 179 -6.90 -7.76 -4.46
C VAL A 179 -5.48 -7.44 -3.97
N GLN A 180 -5.09 -6.17 -4.03
CA GLN A 180 -3.80 -5.73 -3.53
C GLN A 180 -3.63 -5.97 -2.02
N ALA A 181 -4.63 -5.65 -1.21
CA ALA A 181 -4.57 -5.82 0.25
C ALA A 181 -4.54 -7.30 0.67
N VAL A 182 -5.40 -8.15 0.09
CA VAL A 182 -5.42 -9.59 0.39
C VAL A 182 -4.10 -10.26 0.01
N THR A 183 -3.61 -10.01 -1.19
CA THR A 183 -2.34 -10.59 -1.64
C THR A 183 -1.16 -10.05 -0.82
N TRP A 184 -1.21 -8.80 -0.35
CA TRP A 184 -0.23 -8.23 0.56
C TRP A 184 -0.22 -8.92 1.93
N VAL A 185 -1.40 -9.17 2.54
CA VAL A 185 -1.51 -9.88 3.83
C VAL A 185 -0.90 -11.28 3.69
N ALA A 186 -1.35 -12.06 2.71
CA ALA A 186 -0.85 -13.41 2.48
C ALA A 186 0.67 -13.44 2.22
N HIS A 187 1.17 -12.51 1.41
CA HIS A 187 2.59 -12.44 1.06
C HIS A 187 3.48 -12.04 2.26
N THR A 188 3.06 -11.06 3.05
CA THR A 188 3.85 -10.57 4.20
C THR A 188 3.91 -11.59 5.33
N GLU A 189 2.79 -12.26 5.65
CA GLU A 189 2.76 -13.35 6.63
C GLU A 189 3.63 -14.54 6.20
N ARG A 190 3.59 -14.92 4.92
CA ARG A 190 4.46 -15.96 4.39
C ARG A 190 5.93 -15.62 4.59
N ILE A 191 6.35 -14.39 4.30
CA ILE A 191 7.74 -13.95 4.50
C ILE A 191 8.10 -13.98 5.99
N ALA A 192 7.24 -13.47 6.86
CA ALA A 192 7.46 -13.50 8.30
C ALA A 192 7.63 -14.95 8.82
N GLY A 193 6.76 -15.87 8.39
CA GLY A 193 6.81 -17.29 8.77
C GLY A 193 8.06 -18.03 8.27
N THR A 194 8.63 -17.62 7.12
CA THR A 194 9.89 -18.19 6.63
C THR A 194 11.12 -17.74 7.44
N GLY A 195 11.08 -16.56 8.08
CA GLY A 195 12.14 -16.08 8.96
C GLY A 195 12.26 -16.88 10.25
N THR A 196 11.15 -17.41 10.77
CA THR A 196 11.10 -18.21 12.01
C THR A 196 11.49 -19.69 11.86
N ARG A 197 11.77 -20.18 10.64
CA ARG A 197 12.21 -21.58 10.42
C ARG A 197 13.73 -21.80 10.49
N SER A 198 14.51 -20.77 10.82
CA SER A 198 15.95 -20.89 11.09
C SER A 198 16.24 -20.66 12.58
N SER A 199 16.10 -21.71 13.41
CA SER A 199 16.78 -21.87 14.73
C SER A 199 16.18 -22.96 15.66
N ARG A 200 15.59 -24.05 15.15
CA ARG A 200 15.38 -25.27 15.96
C ARG A 200 15.65 -26.55 15.18
N ARG A 201 16.94 -26.78 14.90
CA ARG A 201 17.54 -28.11 14.83
C ARG A 201 18.94 -28.03 15.40
N ALA A 202 19.03 -28.16 16.72
CA ALA A 202 20.22 -28.60 17.44
C ALA A 202 19.80 -29.01 18.86
N ALA A 203 20.31 -30.17 19.26
CA ALA A 203 20.08 -30.93 20.49
C ALA A 203 18.76 -31.72 20.54
#